data_AF-A0A2K0T1I2-F1
#
_entry.id   AF-A0A2K0T1I2-F1
#
_cell.length_a   1.000
_cell.length_b   1.000
_cell.length_c   1.000
_cell.angle_alpha   90.00
_cell.angle_beta   90.00
_cell.angle_gamma   90.00
#
_symmetry.space_group_name_H-M   'P 1'
#
loop_
_entity.id
_entity.type
_entity.pdbx_description
1 polymer ?
#
loop_
_entity_poly.entity_id
_entity_poly.type
_entity_poly.pdbx_seq_one_letter_code
_entity_poly.pdbx_strand_id
1 'polypeptide(L)' 'MGGKTWSRQEERFFWRTIVPQSPKAVKPSDRVHDWKVCAEIMQQEMGANARRKYSKLMLCA' A
#
# COMPACT_ATOMS: atom_id res chain seq x y z
N MET A 1 -6.30 -12.65 5.77
CA MET A 1 -5.07 -13.33 5.32
C MET A 1 -3.95 -13.07 6.32
N GLY A 2 -3.87 -13.94 7.33
CA GLY A 2 -2.90 -13.84 8.42
C GLY A 2 -1.50 -14.25 7.96
N GLY A 3 -0.51 -13.38 8.19
CA GLY A 3 0.89 -13.68 7.92
C GLY A 3 1.77 -12.47 7.59
N LYS A 4 1.18 -11.32 7.24
CA LYS A 4 1.93 -10.08 6.97
C LYS A 4 1.65 -9.08 8.09
N THR A 5 2.46 -9.12 9.15
CA THR A 5 2.31 -8.20 10.29
C THR A 5 2.73 -6.79 9.88
N TRP A 6 1.78 -6.04 9.36
CA TRP A 6 1.92 -4.61 9.17
C TRP A 6 1.86 -3.95 10.55
N SER A 7 2.65 -2.90 10.74
CA SER A 7 2.46 -2.00 11.88
C SER A 7 1.13 -1.26 11.74
N ARG A 8 0.62 -0.72 12.85
CA ARG A 8 -0.59 0.11 12.83
C ARG A 8 -0.44 1.33 11.90
N GLN A 9 0.78 1.85 11.73
CA GLN A 9 1.05 2.97 10.85
C GLN A 9 0.97 2.56 9.37
N GLU A 10 1.59 1.43 9.01
CA GLU A 10 1.51 0.83 7.67
C GLU A 10 0.07 0.53 7.28
N GLU A 11 -0.69 -0.11 8.17
CA GLU A 11 -2.09 -0.45 7.95
C GLU A 11 -2.95 0.80 7.77
N ARG A 12 -2.80 1.80 8.64
CA ARG A 12 -3.53 3.07 8.51
C ARG A 12 -3.21 3.77 7.20
N PHE A 13 -1.93 3.88 6.83
CA PHE A 13 -1.51 4.54 5.61
C PHE A 13 -2.03 3.81 4.37
N PHE A 14 -1.97 2.48 4.37
CA PHE A 14 -2.49 1.69 3.27
C PHE A 14 -3.99 1.87 3.07
N TRP A 15 -4.81 1.73 4.11
CA TRP A 15 -6.26 1.85 3.97
C TRP A 15 -6.70 3.27 3.64
N ARG A 16 -6.01 4.29 4.19
CA ARG A 16 -6.41 5.68 4.03
C ARG A 16 -5.87 6.34 2.76
N THR A 17 -4.73 5.88 2.26
CA THR A 17 -4.02 6.52 1.14
C THR A 17 -3.86 5.58 -0.06
N ILE A 18 -3.33 4.38 0.16
CA ILE A 18 -3.01 3.45 -0.93
C ILE A 18 -4.26 2.86 -1.57
N VAL A 19 -5.18 2.27 -0.79
CA VAL A 19 -6.38 1.61 -1.32
C VAL A 19 -7.24 2.58 -2.15
N PRO A 20 -7.50 3.82 -1.72
CA PRO A 20 -8.24 4.80 -2.51
C PRO A 20 -7.56 5.21 -3.82
N GLN A 21 -6.24 5.06 -3.94
CA GLN A 21 -5.48 5.40 -5.15
C GLN A 21 -5.14 4.19 -6.02
N SER A 22 -5.34 2.99 -5.48
CA SER A 22 -5.01 1.71 -6.09
C SER A 22 -6.00 1.31 -7.18
N PRO A 23 -5.72 0.25 -7.97
CA PRO A 23 -6.69 -0.30 -8.91
C PRO A 23 -7.97 -0.83 -8.25
N LYS A 24 -7.97 -1.04 -6.92
CA LYS A 24 -9.15 -1.43 -6.12
C LYS A 24 -9.93 -0.22 -5.59
N ALA A 25 -9.59 1.00 -5.97
CA ALA A 25 -10.36 2.18 -5.59
C ALA A 25 -11.83 2.05 -6.03
N VAL A 26 -12.72 2.49 -5.15
CA VAL A 26 -14.18 2.44 -5.36
C VAL A 26 -14.57 3.26 -6.58
N LYS A 27 -13.99 4.45 -6.73
CA LYS A 27 -14.21 5.30 -7.90
C LYS A 27 -13.15 5.02 -8.97
N PRO A 28 -13.55 4.83 -10.24
CA PRO A 28 -12.61 4.63 -11.34
C PRO A 28 -11.64 5.80 -11.52
N SER A 29 -12.12 7.04 -11.30
CA SER A 29 -11.31 8.26 -11.41
C SER A 29 -10.17 8.33 -10.38
N ASP A 30 -10.29 7.62 -9.27
CA ASP A 30 -9.27 7.59 -8.21
C ASP A 30 -8.25 6.47 -8.42
N ARG A 31 -8.40 5.61 -9.45
CA ARG A 31 -7.44 4.55 -9.80
C ARG A 31 -6.22 5.12 -10.52
N VAL A 32 -5.51 6.01 -9.83
CA VAL A 32 -4.39 6.79 -10.37
C VAL A 32 -3.11 5.96 -10.42
N HIS A 33 -2.96 4.97 -9.53
CA HIS A 33 -1.71 4.24 -9.35
C HIS A 33 -1.87 2.73 -9.46
N ASP A 34 -0.90 2.11 -10.14
CA ASP A 34 -0.69 0.67 -10.11
C ASP A 34 -0.14 0.20 -8.77
N TRP A 35 -0.39 -1.06 -8.43
CA TRP A 35 0.12 -1.68 -7.19
C TRP A 35 1.65 -1.61 -7.04
N LYS A 36 2.40 -1.50 -8.15
CA LYS A 36 3.85 -1.29 -8.11
C LYS A 36 4.18 0.10 -7.55
N VAL A 37 3.52 1.14 -8.07
CA VAL A 37 3.68 2.52 -7.62
C VAL A 37 3.21 2.67 -6.18
N CYS A 38 2.08 2.04 -5.81
CA CYS A 38 1.63 2.00 -4.42
C CYS A 38 2.66 1.39 -3.46
N ALA A 39 3.40 0.37 -3.89
CA ALA A 39 4.47 -0.23 -3.09
C ALA A 39 5.66 0.71 -2.93
N GLU A 40 6.01 1.46 -3.98
CA GLU A 40 7.05 2.49 -3.92
C GLU A 40 6.64 3.64 -3.00
N ILE A 41 5.38 4.09 -3.05
CA ILE A 41 4.85 5.12 -2.14
C ILE A 41 4.92 4.63 -0.68
N MET A 42 4.46 3.40 -0.40
CA MET A 42 4.62 2.84 0.95
C MET A 42 6.10 2.74 1.36
N GLN A 43 6.99 2.38 0.44
CA GLN A 43 8.42 2.26 0.72
C GLN A 43 9.05 3.61 1.06
N GLN A 44 8.69 4.66 0.33
CA GLN A 44 9.17 6.02 0.55
C GLN A 44 8.63 6.59 1.86
N GLU A 45 7.34 6.46 2.11
CA GLU A 45 6.68 7.00 3.31
C GLU A 45 7.14 6.32 4.59
N MET A 46 7.32 5.00 4.54
CA MET A 46 7.78 4.26 5.70
C MET A 46 9.30 4.39 5.87
N GLY A 47 10.06 4.54 4.78
CA GLY A 47 11.50 4.83 4.82
C GLY A 47 12.28 3.87 5.75
N ALA A 48 12.96 4.42 6.75
CA ALA A 48 13.69 3.64 7.76
C ALA A 48 12.78 2.88 8.74
N ASN A 49 11.51 3.28 8.86
CA ASN A 49 10.49 2.58 9.65
C ASN A 49 9.79 1.46 8.86
N ALA A 50 10.11 1.31 7.57
CA ALA A 50 9.60 0.22 6.77
C ALA A 50 10.08 -1.11 7.37
N ARG A 51 9.14 -1.89 7.90
CA ARG A 51 9.45 -3.21 8.47
C ARG A 51 9.99 -4.19 7.43
N ARG A 52 9.79 -3.91 6.14
CA ARG A 52 10.12 -4.78 5.00
C ARG A 52 10.10 -3.99 3.70
N LYS A 53 10.66 -4.57 2.64
CA LYS A 53 10.51 -4.05 1.27
C LYS A 53 9.10 -4.35 0.76
N TYR A 54 8.32 -3.33 0.44
CA TYR A 54 6.98 -3.53 -0.16
C TYR A 54 7.11 -3.97 -1.62
N SER A 55 6.20 -4.84 -2.06
CA SER A 55 6.13 -5.28 -3.46
C SER A 55 4.68 -5.34 -3.92
N LYS A 56 4.47 -5.32 -5.25
CA LYS A 56 3.15 -5.42 -5.87
C LYS A 56 2.33 -6.58 -5.29
N LEU A 57 2.95 -7.77 -5.20
CA LEU A 57 2.32 -8.98 -4.66
C LEU A 57 1.96 -8.85 -3.18
N MET A 58 2.61 -7.97 -2.42
CA MET A 58 2.24 -7.75 -1.03
C MET A 58 0.97 -6.93 -0.87
N LEU A 59 0.71 -6.00 -1.80
CA LEU A 59 -0.42 -5.09 -1.75
C LEU A 59 -1.66 -5.61 -2.49
N CYS A 60 -1.48 -6.46 -3.51
CA CYS A 60 -2.57 -7.00 -4.31
C CYS A 60 -3.04 -8.40 -3.90
N ALA A 61 -2.28 -9.10 -3.05
CA ALA A 61 -2.60 -10.45 -2.55
C ALA A 61 -3.89 -10.49 -1.73
#